data_AF-A0A2T4TR05-F1
#
_entry.id   AF-A0A2T4TR05-F1
#
_cell.length_a   1.000
_cell.length_b   1.000
_cell.length_c   1.000
_cell.angle_alpha   90.00
_cell.angle_beta   90.00
_cell.angle_gamma   90.00
#
_symmetry.space_group_name_H-M   'P 1'
#
loop_
_entity.id
_entity.type
_entity.pdbx_description
1 polymer ?
#
loop_
_entity_poly.entity_id
_entity_poly.type
_entity_poly.pdbx_seq_one_letter_code
_entity_poly.pdbx_strand_id
1 'polypeptide(L)'
;MKLWQKILGIIVLAGLSIEGLMTWLNAFIDMKYMVEPHAGMDDNLWALVREYYFVVTNLSVALGISIALCIFLFICLWGKEGKKE
;
A
#
# COMPACT_ATOMS: atom_id res chain seq x y z
N MET A 1 -4.34 -21.69 -14.02
CA MET A 1 -3.51 -20.66 -14.65
C MET A 1 -2.33 -21.24 -15.41
N LYS A 2 -2.30 -20.94 -16.72
CA LYS A 2 -1.09 -21.13 -17.55
C LYS A 2 0.11 -20.46 -16.88
N LEU A 3 1.31 -21.02 -17.08
CA LEU A 3 2.57 -20.53 -16.47
C LEU A 3 2.75 -19.01 -16.62
N TRP A 4 2.41 -18.49 -17.81
CA TRP A 4 2.43 -17.06 -18.13
C TRP A 4 1.54 -16.19 -17.22
N GLN A 5 0.34 -16.65 -16.86
CA GLN A 5 -0.55 -15.91 -15.95
C GLN A 5 -0.01 -15.88 -14.52
N LYS A 6 0.71 -16.92 -14.10
CA LYS A 6 1.35 -16.99 -12.79
C LYS A 6 2.51 -15.99 -12.70
N ILE A 7 3.36 -15.95 -13.72
CA ILE A 7 4.47 -14.98 -13.82
C ILE A 7 3.93 -13.55 -13.80
N LEU A 8 2.91 -13.26 -14.61
CA LEU A 8 2.33 -11.92 -14.69
C LEU A 8 1.69 -11.49 -13.36
N GLY A 9 1.00 -12.41 -12.66
CA GLY A 9 0.45 -12.15 -11.33
C GLY A 9 1.53 -11.85 -10.28
N ILE A 10 2.66 -12.58 -10.29
CA ILE A 10 3.79 -12.31 -9.39
C ILE A 10 4.42 -10.94 -9.68
N ILE A 11 4.60 -10.58 -10.95
CA ILE A 11 5.14 -9.27 -11.36
C ILE A 11 4.24 -8.14 -10.87
N VAL A 12 2.92 -8.26 -11.06
CA VAL A 12 1.96 -7.25 -10.59
C VAL A 12 1.96 -7.15 -9.07
N LEU A 13 2.04 -8.28 -8.36
CA LEU A 13 2.08 -8.29 -6.90
C LEU A 13 3.36 -7.63 -6.36
N ALA A 14 4.50 -7.94 -6.97
CA ALA A 14 5.79 -7.34 -6.63
C ALA A 14 5.78 -5.82 -6.92
N GLY A 15 5.25 -5.42 -8.09
CA GLY A 15 5.11 -4.00 -8.46
C GLY A 15 4.25 -3.22 -7.46
N LEU A 16 3.06 -3.74 -7.12
CA LEU A 16 2.17 -3.12 -6.12
C LEU A 16 2.82 -3.01 -4.75
N SER A 17 3.59 -4.03 -4.35
CA SER A 17 4.28 -4.02 -3.06
C SER A 17 5.40 -2.97 -3.02
N ILE A 18 6.15 -2.81 -4.11
CA ILE A 18 7.22 -1.81 -4.24
C ILE A 18 6.64 -0.40 -4.26
N GLU A 19 5.62 -0.15 -5.08
CA GLU A 19 4.92 1.14 -5.17
C GLU A 19 4.32 1.53 -3.81
N GLY A 20 3.72 0.56 -3.11
CA GLY A 20 3.17 0.77 -1.76
C GLY A 20 4.27 1.12 -0.74
N LEU A 21 5.40 0.42 -0.76
CA LEU A 21 6.55 0.73 0.10
C LEU A 21 7.16 2.10 -0.19
N MET A 22 7.33 2.46 -1.47
CA MET A 22 7.83 3.78 -1.86
C MET A 22 6.88 4.89 -1.39
N THR A 23 5.58 4.72 -1.57
CA THR A 23 4.57 5.69 -1.13
C THR A 23 4.61 5.88 0.38
N TRP A 24 4.71 4.77 1.12
CA TRP A 24 4.82 4.80 2.57
C TRP A 24 6.09 5.48 3.06
N LEU A 25 7.24 5.15 2.47
CA LEU A 25 8.53 5.76 2.80
C LEU A 25 8.53 7.26 2.52
N ASN A 26 7.96 7.67 1.38
CA ASN A 26 7.90 9.06 0.98
C ASN A 26 6.99 9.85 1.93
N ALA A 27 5.82 9.32 2.28
CA ALA A 27 4.92 9.94 3.25
C ALA A 27 5.56 10.04 4.65
N PHE A 28 6.35 9.03 5.06
CA PHE A 28 7.09 9.08 6.33
C PHE A 28 8.17 10.16 6.34
N ILE A 29 8.94 10.29 5.26
CA ILE A 29 9.97 11.32 5.12
C ILE A 29 9.33 12.71 5.08
N ASP A 30 8.29 12.88 4.25
CA ASP A 30 7.57 14.14 4.12
C ASP A 30 7.01 14.61 5.47
N MET A 31 6.42 13.69 6.22
CA MET A 31 5.93 13.96 7.56
C MET A 31 7.04 14.38 8.53
N LYS A 32 8.12 13.60 8.60
CA LYS A 32 9.18 13.82 9.60
C LYS A 32 10.01 15.07 9.33
N TYR A 33 10.19 15.43 8.07
CA TYR A 33 11.09 16.52 7.68
C TYR A 33 10.39 17.77 7.17
N MET A 34 9.17 17.67 6.64
CA MET A 34 8.42 18.85 6.17
C MET A 34 7.33 19.25 7.15
N VAL A 35 6.62 18.30 7.78
CA VAL A 35 5.39 18.59 8.54
C VAL A 35 5.65 18.76 10.05
N GLU A 36 6.29 17.79 10.71
CA GLU A 36 6.61 17.85 12.15
C GLU A 36 7.41 19.08 12.61
N PRO A 37 8.45 19.57 11.90
CA PRO A 37 9.24 20.71 12.37
C PRO A 37 8.45 22.03 12.38
N HIS A 38 7.37 22.12 11.61
CA HIS A 38 6.54 23.32 11.52
C HIS A 38 5.30 23.24 12.41
N ALA A 39 4.88 22.03 12.81
CA ALA A 39 3.68 21.80 13.59
C ALA A 39 3.65 22.59 14.91
N GLY A 40 4.79 22.79 15.58
CA GLY A 40 4.88 23.51 16.85
C GLY A 40 4.79 25.05 16.76
N MET A 41 4.68 25.62 15.55
CA MET A 41 4.69 27.08 15.34
C MET A 41 3.29 27.72 15.35
N ASP A 42 2.24 26.97 15.03
CA ASP A 42 0.87 27.50 14.91
C ASP A 42 -0.16 26.38 15.17
N ASP A 43 -1.17 26.63 16.00
CA ASP A 43 -2.23 25.67 16.35
C ASP A 43 -3.05 25.21 15.13
N ASN A 44 -3.20 26.06 14.11
CA ASN A 44 -3.86 25.69 12.85
C ASN A 44 -3.01 24.71 12.03
N LEU A 45 -1.69 24.79 12.14
CA LEU A 45 -0.79 23.89 11.42
C LEU A 45 -0.80 22.50 12.06
N TRP A 46 -0.98 22.40 13.38
CA TRP A 46 -1.17 21.14 14.10
C TRP A 46 -2.42 20.36 13.63
N ALA A 47 -3.52 21.06 13.33
CA ALA A 47 -4.71 20.44 12.76
C ALA A 47 -4.43 19.85 11.37
N LEU A 48 -3.69 20.57 10.54
CA LEU A 48 -3.27 20.12 9.20
C LEU A 48 -2.37 18.88 9.27
N VAL A 49 -1.43 18.84 10.22
CA VAL A 49 -0.55 17.70 10.47
C VAL A 49 -1.36 16.44 10.81
N ARG A 50 -2.37 16.60 11.69
CA ARG A 50 -3.25 15.50 12.09
C ARG A 50 -4.06 14.96 10.92
N GLU A 51 -4.58 15.85 10.07
CA GLU A 51 -5.33 15.45 8.88
C GLU A 51 -4.43 14.71 7.88
N TYR A 52 -3.20 15.20 7.69
CA TYR A 52 -2.19 14.52 6.89
C TYR A 52 -1.86 13.11 7.44
N TYR A 53 -1.67 12.96 8.76
CA TYR A 53 -1.53 11.65 9.41
C TYR A 53 -2.71 10.72 9.09
N PHE A 54 -3.94 11.25 9.18
CA PHE A 54 -5.13 10.47 8.92
C PHE A 54 -5.20 10.01 7.46
N VAL A 55 -4.92 10.90 6.50
CA VAL A 55 -4.90 10.57 5.06
C VAL A 55 -3.84 9.51 4.76
N VAL A 56 -2.60 9.70 5.22
CA VAL A 56 -1.51 8.74 5.01
C VAL A 56 -1.81 7.39 5.64
N THR A 57 -2.40 7.37 6.84
CA THR A 57 -2.79 6.13 7.52
C THR A 57 -3.88 5.38 6.74
N ASN A 58 -4.93 6.08 6.31
CA ASN A 58 -6.00 5.47 5.51
C ASN A 58 -5.48 4.96 4.15
N LEU A 59 -4.60 5.71 3.49
CA LEU A 59 -3.99 5.30 2.23
C LEU A 59 -3.14 4.04 2.41
N SER A 60 -2.38 3.97 3.50
CA SER A 60 -1.55 2.80 3.85
C SER A 60 -2.41 1.56 4.12
N VAL A 61 -3.51 1.71 4.85
CA VAL A 61 -4.46 0.62 5.11
C VAL A 61 -5.14 0.16 3.82
N ALA A 62 -5.55 1.09 2.95
CA ALA A 62 -6.15 0.78 1.65
C ALA A 62 -5.17 -0.02 0.76
N LEU A 63 -3.89 0.39 0.71
CA LEU A 63 -2.84 -0.35 0.03
C LEU A 63 -2.67 -1.75 0.61
N GLY A 64 -2.62 -1.89 1.94
CA GLY A 64 -2.53 -3.17 2.62
C GLY A 64 -3.69 -4.12 2.28
N ILE A 65 -4.93 -3.61 2.29
CA ILE A 65 -6.12 -4.38 1.92
C ILE A 65 -6.06 -4.78 0.44
N SER A 66 -5.64 -3.88 -0.45
CA SER A 66 -5.53 -4.16 -1.88
C SER A 66 -4.52 -5.27 -2.18
N ILE A 67 -3.35 -5.25 -1.51
CA ILE A 67 -2.35 -6.31 -1.62
C ILE A 67 -2.90 -7.62 -1.07
N ALA A 68 -3.56 -7.60 0.09
CA ALA A 68 -4.17 -8.79 0.69
C ALA A 68 -5.23 -9.43 -0.23
N LEU A 69 -6.08 -8.61 -0.87
CA LEU A 69 -7.06 -9.07 -1.86
C LEU A 69 -6.37 -9.66 -3.10
N CYS A 70 -5.31 -9.03 -3.61
CA CYS A 70 -4.53 -9.57 -4.71
C CYS A 70 -3.93 -10.94 -4.38
N ILE A 71 -3.34 -11.11 -3.19
CA ILE A 71 -2.82 -12.40 -2.71
C ILE A 71 -3.93 -13.43 -2.61
N PHE A 72 -5.06 -13.07 -2.00
CA PHE A 72 -6.21 -13.97 -1.83
C PHE A 72 -6.75 -14.45 -3.18
N LEU A 73 -6.98 -13.54 -4.13
CA LEU A 73 -7.41 -13.87 -5.47
C LEU A 73 -6.39 -14.76 -6.18
N PHE A 74 -5.10 -14.47 -6.03
CA PHE A 74 -4.03 -15.27 -6.61
C PHE A 74 -4.04 -16.72 -6.08
N ILE A 75 -4.20 -16.90 -4.77
CA ILE A 75 -4.32 -18.23 -4.13
C ILE A 75 -5.59 -18.96 -4.60
N CYS A 76 -6.74 -18.28 -4.61
CA CYS A 76 -8.00 -18.88 -5.07
C CYS A 76 -7.95 -19.32 -6.53
N LEU A 77 -7.34 -18.52 -7.40
CA LEU A 77 -7.17 -18.84 -8.82
C LEU A 77 -6.14 -19.94 -9.06
N TRP A 78 -5.13 -20.04 -8.21
CA TRP A 78 -4.14 -21.13 -8.25
C TRP A 78 -4.77 -22.47 -7.85
N GLY A 79 -5.58 -22.49 -6.79
CA GLY A 79 -6.25 -23.71 -6.30
C GLY A 79 -7.32 -24.27 -7.26
N LYS A 80 -7.92 -23.44 -8.12
CA LYS A 80 -8.91 -23.88 -9.12
C LYS A 80 -8.34 -24.70 -10.28
N GLU A 81 -7.03 -24.70 -10.48
CA GLU A 81 -6.40 -25.49 -11.54
C GLU A 81 -6.18 -26.95 -11.13
N GLY A 82 -6.03 -27.23 -9.83
CA GLY A 82 -5.90 -28.60 -9.29
C GLY A 82 -7.22 -29.34 -9.09
N LYS A 83 -8.36 -28.74 -9.43
CA LYS A 83 -9.71 -29.37 -9.35
C LYS A 83 -10.28 -29.74 -10.72
N LYS A 84 -9.44 -29.79 -11.75
CA LYS A 84 -9.79 -30.29 -13.10
C LYS A 84 -9.29 -31.70 -13.37
N GLU A 85 -8.95 -32.45 -12.31
CA GLU A 85 -8.79 -33.91 -12.39
C GLU A 85 -10.15 -34.60 -12.23
#